data_AF-A0A2A2R7U8-F1
#
_entry.id   AF-A0A2A2R7U8-F1
#
_cell.length_a   1.000
_cell.length_b   1.000
_cell.length_c   1.000
_cell.angle_alpha   90.00
_cell.angle_beta   90.00
_cell.angle_gamma   90.00
#
_symmetry.space_group_name_H-M   'P 1'
#
loop_
_entity.id
_entity.type
_entity.pdbx_description
1 polymer ?
#
loop_
_entity_poly.entity_id
_entity_poly.type
_entity_poly.pdbx_seq_one_letter_code
_entity_poly.pdbx_strand_id
1 'polypeptide(L)'
;MKLKLQSPNTSSSTKTQNVIDDFQPRINPEIDARLTTFIEANPRSVEYYRQLITENPERAVRVIMLSRMLRHEDQMRLVAKQLPIARKWAEETPGMIQRIEERIKEVAPGLRDRAFVREAMRQKARMDFRPVAAAR
;
A
#
# COMPACT_ATOMS: atom_id res chain seq x y z
N MET A 1 -44.09 -25.29 41.76
CA MET A 1 -43.10 -24.41 42.40
C MET A 1 -41.80 -24.47 41.60
N LYS A 2 -41.28 -23.28 41.22
CA LYS A 2 -39.90 -22.94 40.85
C LYS A 2 -39.28 -23.58 39.58
N LEU A 3 -39.63 -23.03 38.42
CA LEU A 3 -38.77 -23.02 37.23
C LEU A 3 -37.63 -22.01 37.47
N LYS A 4 -36.39 -22.49 37.57
CA LYS A 4 -35.19 -21.66 37.73
C LYS A 4 -34.61 -21.40 36.33
N LEU A 5 -34.95 -20.25 35.76
CA LEU A 5 -34.32 -19.73 34.54
C LEU A 5 -32.87 -19.36 34.87
N GLN A 6 -31.91 -20.15 34.40
CA GLN A 6 -30.51 -19.77 34.35
C GLN A 6 -30.33 -18.83 33.14
N SER A 7 -30.09 -17.55 33.41
CA SER A 7 -29.61 -16.58 32.42
C SER A 7 -28.16 -16.93 32.03
N PRO A 8 -27.81 -17.10 30.75
CA PRO A 8 -26.42 -17.09 30.34
C PRO A 8 -25.97 -15.64 30.21
N ASN A 9 -25.29 -15.18 31.25
CA ASN A 9 -24.43 -13.99 31.19
C ASN A 9 -23.24 -14.37 30.29
N THR A 10 -23.28 -13.97 29.02
CA THR A 10 -22.13 -14.13 28.11
C THR A 10 -21.60 -12.76 27.78
N SER A 11 -20.63 -12.33 28.58
CA SER A 11 -19.71 -11.24 28.32
C SER A 11 -18.91 -11.54 27.04
N SER A 12 -19.34 -11.00 25.90
CA SER A 12 -18.66 -11.10 24.60
C SER A 12 -17.99 -9.79 24.18
N SER A 13 -17.40 -9.04 25.13
CA SER A 13 -16.74 -7.74 24.83
C SER A 13 -15.21 -7.80 24.75
N THR A 14 -14.56 -8.89 25.17
CA THR A 14 -13.11 -8.82 25.46
C THR A 14 -12.19 -9.13 24.27
N LYS A 15 -12.71 -9.65 23.15
CA LYS A 15 -11.85 -10.11 22.03
C LYS A 15 -11.45 -9.00 21.05
N THR A 16 -12.17 -7.89 21.01
CA THR A 16 -11.96 -6.81 20.04
C THR A 16 -10.92 -5.78 20.52
N GLN A 17 -10.83 -5.51 21.83
CA GLN A 17 -9.87 -4.56 22.39
C GLN A 17 -8.40 -4.96 22.13
N ASN A 18 -8.06 -6.24 22.27
CA ASN A 18 -6.66 -6.70 22.19
C ASN A 18 -6.04 -6.63 20.78
N VAL A 19 -6.84 -6.47 19.71
CA VAL A 19 -6.31 -6.43 18.33
C VAL A 19 -5.85 -5.02 17.93
N ILE A 20 -6.33 -3.98 18.62
CA ILE A 20 -6.10 -2.58 18.23
C ILE A 20 -4.74 -2.08 18.74
N ASP A 21 -4.31 -2.49 19.94
CA ASP A 21 -3.06 -2.02 20.55
C ASP A 21 -1.79 -2.58 19.88
N ASP A 22 -1.86 -3.78 19.29
CA ASP A 22 -0.71 -4.42 18.63
C ASP A 22 -0.44 -3.90 17.21
N PHE A 23 -1.35 -3.10 16.63
CA PHE A 23 -1.21 -2.56 15.28
C PHE A 23 -0.65 -1.13 15.28
N GLN A 24 0.44 -0.87 16.01
CA GLN A 24 1.22 0.33 15.73
C GLN A 24 2.07 0.11 14.48
N PRO A 25 1.77 0.75 13.34
CA PRO A 25 2.63 0.64 12.17
C PRO A 25 4.01 1.18 12.54
N ARG A 26 5.06 0.44 12.14
CA ARG A 26 6.44 0.94 12.22
C ARG A 26 6.60 2.08 11.23
N ILE A 27 6.30 3.31 11.65
CA ILE A 27 6.41 4.51 10.83
C ILE A 27 7.83 5.07 10.98
N ASN A 28 8.40 5.55 9.87
CA ASN A 28 9.65 6.30 9.91
C ASN A 28 9.42 7.62 10.69
N PRO A 29 10.24 7.96 11.71
CA PRO A 29 10.03 9.14 12.54
C PRO A 29 9.95 10.46 11.75
N GLU A 30 10.67 10.59 10.63
CA GLU A 30 10.59 11.78 9.77
C GLU A 30 9.25 11.91 9.04
N ILE A 31 8.61 10.77 8.73
CA ILE A 31 7.28 10.75 8.13
C ILE A 31 6.25 11.11 9.19
N ASP A 32 6.40 10.58 10.41
CA ASP A 32 5.49 10.84 11.51
C ASP A 32 5.49 12.31 11.95
N ALA A 33 6.68 12.93 12.03
CA ALA A 33 6.79 14.36 12.30
C ALA A 33 6.08 15.21 11.22
N ARG A 34 6.29 14.88 9.94
CA ARG A 34 5.58 15.57 8.83
C ARG A 34 4.08 15.36 8.87
N LEU A 35 3.63 14.16 9.26
CA LEU A 35 2.22 13.86 9.44
C LEU A 35 1.62 14.70 10.57
N THR A 36 2.34 14.83 11.69
CA THR A 36 1.92 15.66 12.83
C THR A 36 1.71 17.11 12.41
N THR A 37 2.69 17.72 11.74
CA THR A 37 2.55 19.09 11.20
C THR A 37 1.36 19.21 10.23
N PHE A 38 1.13 18.19 9.39
CA PHE A 38 0.00 18.18 8.48
C PHE A 38 -1.36 18.12 9.21
N ILE A 39 -1.45 17.35 10.29
CA ILE A 39 -2.64 17.25 11.13
C ILE A 39 -2.93 18.60 11.81
N GLU A 40 -1.92 19.23 12.39
CA GLU A 40 -2.04 20.54 13.04
C GLU A 40 -2.48 21.64 12.06
N ALA A 41 -1.98 21.61 10.83
CA ALA A 41 -2.36 22.57 9.79
C ALA A 41 -3.80 22.40 9.27
N ASN A 42 -4.44 21.24 9.50
CA ASN A 42 -5.75 20.90 8.92
C ASN A 42 -6.79 20.49 9.98
N PRO A 43 -7.10 21.35 10.97
CA PRO A 43 -7.96 20.99 12.10
C PRO A 43 -9.38 20.60 11.67
N ARG A 44 -9.94 21.23 10.62
CA ARG A 44 -11.28 20.91 10.10
C ARG A 44 -11.36 19.49 9.54
N SER A 45 -10.33 19.04 8.84
CA SER A 45 -10.28 17.68 8.28
C SER A 45 -10.17 16.65 9.39
N VAL A 46 -9.36 16.94 10.42
CA VAL A 46 -9.20 16.07 11.59
C VAL A 46 -10.54 15.89 12.30
N GLU A 47 -11.25 16.98 12.55
CA GLU A 47 -12.56 16.93 13.18
C GLU A 47 -13.58 16.14 12.35
N TYR A 48 -13.65 16.40 11.04
CA TYR A 48 -14.51 15.64 10.13
C TYR A 48 -14.24 14.14 10.20
N TYR A 49 -12.99 13.72 10.14
CA TYR A 49 -12.64 12.29 10.18
C TYR A 49 -12.90 11.67 11.56
N ARG A 50 -12.68 12.41 12.65
CA ARG A 50 -13.01 11.95 14.02
C ARG A 50 -14.51 11.72 14.18
N GLN A 51 -15.33 12.68 13.72
CA GLN A 51 -16.79 12.55 13.72
C GLN A 51 -17.23 11.39 12.84
N LEU A 52 -16.69 11.28 11.62
CA LEU A 52 -17.02 10.20 10.69
C LEU A 52 -16.75 8.81 11.27
N ILE A 53 -15.60 8.61 11.94
CA ILE A 53 -15.25 7.34 12.57
C ILE A 53 -16.18 7.02 13.75
N THR A 54 -16.56 8.03 14.53
CA THR A 54 -17.41 7.86 15.72
C THR A 54 -18.87 7.62 15.35
N GLU A 55 -19.41 8.40 14.41
CA GLU A 55 -20.83 8.38 14.04
C GLU A 55 -21.16 7.30 13.01
N ASN A 56 -20.26 7.02 12.05
CA ASN A 56 -20.50 6.05 10.99
C ASN A 56 -19.21 5.31 10.57
N PRO A 57 -18.77 4.31 11.37
CA PRO A 57 -17.53 3.59 11.12
C PRO A 57 -17.52 2.86 9.77
N GLU A 58 -18.65 2.31 9.32
CA GLU A 58 -18.77 1.67 8.02
C GLU A 58 -18.48 2.64 6.87
N ARG A 59 -19.00 3.87 6.97
CA ARG A 59 -18.70 4.92 6.00
C ARG A 59 -17.24 5.36 6.08
N ALA A 60 -16.65 5.43 7.27
CA ALA A 60 -15.22 5.72 7.42
C ALA A 60 -14.34 4.68 6.68
N VAL A 61 -14.65 3.39 6.84
CA VAL A 61 -13.97 2.31 6.10
C VAL A 61 -14.11 2.51 4.58
N ARG A 62 -15.31 2.82 4.09
CA ARG A 62 -15.53 3.08 2.66
C ARG A 62 -14.71 4.26 2.14
N VAL A 63 -14.60 5.35 2.91
CA VAL A 63 -13.79 6.53 2.53
C VAL A 63 -12.30 6.19 2.45
N ILE A 64 -11.80 5.41 3.41
CA ILE A 64 -10.41 4.93 3.41
C ILE A 64 -10.16 4.02 2.19
N MET A 65 -11.07 3.09 1.93
CA MET A 65 -10.95 2.17 0.79
C MET A 65 -11.06 2.89 -0.55
N LEU A 66 -11.94 3.88 -0.69
CA LEU A 66 -12.04 4.73 -1.87
C LEU A 66 -10.71 5.45 -2.15
N SER A 67 -10.11 6.04 -1.12
CA SER A 67 -8.83 6.73 -1.25
C SER A 67 -7.70 5.78 -1.69
N ARG A 68 -7.71 4.53 -1.21
CA ARG A 68 -6.76 3.49 -1.64
C ARG A 68 -6.99 3.07 -3.08
N MET A 69 -8.25 2.92 -3.49
CA MET A 69 -8.64 2.56 -4.85
C MET A 69 -8.18 3.63 -5.85
N LEU A 70 -8.50 4.91 -5.62
CA LEU A 70 -8.10 6.00 -6.50
C LEU A 70 -6.57 6.10 -6.65
N ARG A 71 -5.82 5.95 -5.55
CA ARG A 71 -4.34 5.91 -5.61
C ARG A 71 -3.83 4.72 -6.42
N HIS A 72 -4.49 3.57 -6.32
CA HIS A 72 -4.13 2.39 -7.10
C HIS A 72 -4.39 2.62 -8.60
N GLU A 73 -5.54 3.17 -8.95
CA GLU A 73 -5.89 3.52 -10.33
C GLU A 73 -4.91 4.52 -10.94
N ASP A 74 -4.54 5.57 -10.21
CA ASP A 74 -3.53 6.53 -10.65
C ASP A 74 -2.17 5.88 -10.90
N GLN A 75 -1.74 4.96 -10.01
CA GLN A 75 -0.52 4.19 -10.20
C GLN A 75 -0.61 3.32 -11.46
N MET A 76 -1.72 2.62 -11.68
CA MET A 76 -1.90 1.77 -12.86
C MET A 76 -1.95 2.59 -14.14
N ARG A 77 -2.55 3.79 -14.11
CA ARG A 77 -2.54 4.73 -15.24
C ARG A 77 -1.12 5.16 -15.61
N LEU A 78 -0.25 5.42 -14.62
CA LEU A 78 1.16 5.70 -14.87
C LEU A 78 1.91 4.49 -15.43
N VAL A 79 1.66 3.30 -14.89
CA VAL A 79 2.22 2.04 -15.39
C VAL A 79 1.83 1.81 -16.85
N ALA A 80 0.56 1.99 -17.21
CA ALA A 80 0.08 1.82 -18.57
C ALA A 80 0.80 2.73 -19.57
N LYS A 81 1.14 3.97 -19.16
CA LYS A 81 1.93 4.90 -19.97
C LYS A 81 3.39 4.47 -20.11
N GLN A 82 3.97 3.91 -19.06
CA GLN A 82 5.39 3.51 -19.03
C GLN A 82 5.64 2.13 -19.63
N LEU A 83 4.64 1.24 -19.64
CA LEU A 83 4.74 -0.12 -20.15
C LEU A 83 5.31 -0.21 -21.58
N PRO A 84 4.81 0.54 -22.59
CA PRO A 84 5.38 0.46 -23.94
C PRO A 84 6.85 0.93 -23.98
N ILE A 85 7.20 1.96 -23.21
CA ILE A 85 8.58 2.47 -23.12
C ILE A 85 9.50 1.41 -22.50
N ALA A 86 9.06 0.79 -21.41
CA ALA A 86 9.80 -0.27 -20.72
C ALA A 86 9.97 -1.52 -21.60
N ARG A 87 8.94 -1.90 -22.36
CA ARG A 87 9.01 -3.04 -23.30
C ARG A 87 10.00 -2.76 -24.42
N LYS A 88 9.90 -1.61 -25.06
CA LYS A 88 10.84 -1.20 -26.13
C LYS A 88 12.30 -1.23 -25.64
N TRP A 89 12.58 -0.67 -24.47
CA TRP A 89 13.92 -0.73 -23.89
C TRP A 89 14.40 -2.18 -23.62
N ALA A 90 13.50 -3.05 -23.14
CA ALA A 90 13.84 -4.44 -22.88
C ALA A 90 14.05 -5.24 -24.18
N GLU A 91 13.36 -4.90 -25.27
CA GLU A 91 13.57 -5.47 -26.61
C GLU A 91 14.91 -5.04 -27.21
N GLU A 92 15.29 -3.77 -27.03
CA GLU A 92 16.59 -3.23 -27.47
C GLU A 92 17.78 -3.81 -26.68
N THR A 93 17.54 -4.32 -25.46
CA THR A 93 18.58 -4.87 -24.59
C THR A 93 18.62 -6.40 -24.67
N PRO A 94 19.71 -7.02 -25.16
CA PRO A 94 19.78 -8.47 -25.35
C PRO A 94 19.45 -9.28 -24.09
N GLY A 95 18.49 -10.20 -24.19
CA GLY A 95 18.08 -11.11 -23.11
C GLY A 95 17.34 -10.46 -21.93
N MET A 96 17.02 -9.17 -22.00
CA MET A 96 16.42 -8.45 -20.86
C MET A 96 14.96 -8.87 -20.59
N ILE A 97 14.17 -9.13 -21.64
CA ILE A 97 12.79 -9.59 -21.50
C ILE A 97 12.72 -10.86 -20.66
N GLN A 98 13.49 -11.89 -21.03
CA GLN A 98 13.54 -13.18 -20.33
C GLN A 98 13.92 -12.99 -18.85
N ARG A 99 14.96 -12.17 -18.59
CA ARG A 99 15.41 -11.87 -17.23
C ARG A 99 14.34 -11.18 -16.39
N ILE A 100 13.55 -10.29 -16.98
CA ILE A 100 12.44 -9.62 -16.28
C ILE A 100 11.32 -10.60 -16.03
N GLU A 101 10.92 -11.37 -17.04
CA GLU A 101 9.84 -12.37 -16.96
C GLU A 101 10.11 -13.42 -15.88
N GLU A 102 11.34 -13.94 -15.81
CA GLU A 102 11.76 -14.86 -14.75
C GLU A 102 11.59 -14.28 -13.34
N ARG A 103 11.85 -12.98 -13.18
CA ARG A 103 11.70 -12.30 -11.88
C ARG A 103 10.27 -11.99 -11.50
N ILE A 104 9.39 -11.79 -12.49
CA ILE A 104 7.98 -11.47 -12.25
C ILE A 104 7.08 -12.71 -12.33
N LYS A 105 7.64 -13.91 -12.50
CA LYS A 105 6.87 -15.16 -12.66
C LYS A 105 5.88 -15.40 -11.52
N GLU A 106 6.28 -15.11 -10.28
CA GLU A 106 5.50 -15.29 -9.05
C GLU A 106 4.53 -14.14 -8.76
N VAL A 107 4.61 -13.04 -9.53
CA VAL A 107 3.73 -11.89 -9.34
C VAL A 107 2.33 -12.23 -9.85
N ALA A 108 1.33 -11.88 -9.05
CA ALA A 108 -0.08 -12.03 -9.40
C ALA A 108 -0.40 -11.39 -10.77
N PRO A 109 -1.25 -12.00 -11.60
CA PRO A 109 -1.50 -11.52 -12.98
C PRO A 109 -1.86 -10.04 -13.08
N GLY A 110 -2.73 -9.54 -12.19
CA GLY A 110 -3.16 -8.13 -12.18
C GLY A 110 -2.07 -7.11 -11.83
N LEU A 111 -0.90 -7.55 -11.36
CA LEU A 111 0.24 -6.68 -11.02
C LEU A 111 1.45 -6.91 -11.92
N ARG A 112 1.35 -7.78 -12.93
CA ARG A 112 2.49 -8.13 -13.78
C ARG A 112 3.02 -6.95 -14.57
N ASP A 113 2.16 -6.12 -15.16
CA ASP A 113 2.61 -4.94 -15.93
C ASP A 113 3.37 -3.94 -15.05
N ARG A 114 2.87 -3.71 -13.83
CA ARG A 114 3.56 -2.89 -12.84
C ARG A 114 4.90 -3.48 -12.46
N ALA A 115 4.96 -4.79 -12.22
CA ALA A 115 6.19 -5.46 -11.87
C ALA A 115 7.21 -5.42 -13.02
N PHE A 116 6.75 -5.60 -14.26
CA PHE A 116 7.57 -5.50 -15.46
C PHE A 116 8.21 -4.10 -15.57
N VAL A 117 7.40 -3.04 -15.53
CA VAL A 117 7.89 -1.65 -15.61
C VAL A 117 8.90 -1.37 -14.49
N ARG A 118 8.60 -1.81 -13.26
CA ARG A 118 9.50 -1.59 -12.11
C ARG A 118 10.84 -2.30 -12.29
N GLU A 119 10.83 -3.57 -12.72
CA GLU A 119 12.08 -4.30 -12.95
C GLU A 119 12.86 -3.74 -14.13
N ALA A 120 12.19 -3.37 -15.23
CA ALA A 120 12.82 -2.74 -16.39
C ALA A 120 13.54 -1.45 -16.00
N MET A 121 12.83 -0.54 -15.32
CA MET A 121 13.41 0.73 -14.86
C MET A 121 14.55 0.54 -13.86
N ARG A 122 14.44 -0.46 -12.97
CA ARG A 122 15.52 -0.82 -12.04
C ARG A 122 16.76 -1.32 -12.78
N GLN A 123 16.60 -2.16 -13.80
CA GLN A 123 17.71 -2.69 -14.58
C GLN A 123 18.36 -1.59 -15.42
N LYS A 124 17.54 -0.75 -16.07
CA LYS A 124 18.01 0.44 -16.78
C LYS A 124 18.84 1.35 -15.86
N ALA A 125 18.33 1.69 -14.69
CA ALA A 125 19.07 2.51 -13.71
C ALA A 125 20.39 1.86 -13.27
N ARG A 126 20.43 0.53 -13.10
CA ARG A 126 21.67 -0.20 -12.77
C ARG A 126 22.69 -0.18 -13.91
N MET A 127 22.23 -0.16 -15.15
CA MET A 127 23.11 -0.08 -16.33
C MET A 127 23.62 1.35 -16.53
N ASP A 128 22.73 2.33 -16.43
CA ASP A 128 23.04 3.76 -16.60
C ASP A 128 23.99 4.26 -15.49
N PHE A 129 23.84 3.75 -14.26
CA PHE A 129 24.64 4.14 -13.10
C PHE A 129 25.49 3.00 -12.56
N ARG A 130 26.14 2.24 -13.45
CA ARG A 130 27.26 1.38 -13.06
C ARG A 130 28.43 2.29 -12.63
N PRO A 131 28.88 2.27 -11.36
CA PRO A 131 30.11 2.96 -11.02
C PRO A 131 31.22 2.36 -11.89
N VAL A 132 32.00 3.21 -12.57
CA VAL A 132 33.24 2.79 -13.22
C VAL A 132 34.03 2.09 -12.13
N ALA A 133 34.21 0.77 -12.24
CA ALA A 133 35.05 0.05 -11.31
C ALA A 133 36.40 0.76 -11.34
N ALA A 134 36.79 1.37 -10.22
CA ALA A 134 38.08 2.01 -10.09
C ALA A 134 39.13 1.00 -10.56
N ALA A 135 39.73 1.28 -11.72
CA ALA A 135 40.83 0.51 -12.25
C ALA A 135 41.91 0.49 -11.15
N ARG A 136 42.08 -0.68 -10.55
CA ARG A 136 43.20 -0.98 -9.67
C ARG A 136 44.31 -1.60 -10.52
#